data_AF-A0A662Q6D4-F1
#
_entry.id   AF-A0A662Q6D4-F1
#
_cell.length_a   1.000
_cell.length_b   1.000
_cell.length_c   1.000
_cell.angle_alpha   90.00
_cell.angle_beta   90.00
_cell.angle_gamma   90.00
#
_symmetry.space_group_name_H-M   'P 1'
#
loop_
_entity.id
_entity.type
_entity.pdbx_description
1 polymer ?
#
loop_
_entity_poly.entity_id
_entity_poly.type
_entity_poly.pdbx_seq_one_letter_code
_entity_poly.pdbx_strand_id
1 'polypeptide(L)'
;MSASYLELRRLLTEISSIIRGSRIINLYHMDDDSIILKLRSGDFSGELRIIPGRFFYLVEGSYEKPVKLSERGRALRKAVSRSRIRDVKLVEGERIMVMELEKDGKILRLISEFLPKGTLIVVDEDNRIIESLHHLRMKDRTIAPGEIYKLPPPRSPITESNLEDLFRILDPDRKIVSELASKAGLGGRYAEEILCLAGVDKGVKVKDLDEEQRAKILEAFKKVLHSIEVGKPTIAHLPGEVPQPLPYRMEIFKSRGY
;
A
#
# COMPACT_ATOMS: atom_id res chain seq x y z
N MET A 1 8.72 -7.69 1.40
CA MET A 1 8.66 -6.22 1.32
C MET A 1 7.20 -5.74 1.37
N SER A 2 6.95 -4.61 2.04
CA SER A 2 5.66 -3.90 2.05
C SER A 2 5.74 -2.68 1.14
N ALA A 3 4.71 -2.41 0.35
CA ALA A 3 4.66 -1.23 -0.49
C ALA A 3 4.45 0.05 0.34
N SER A 4 4.98 1.17 -0.15
CA SER A 4 4.67 2.52 0.33
C SER A 4 3.28 2.96 -0.16
N TYR A 5 2.73 4.03 0.43
CA TYR A 5 1.48 4.63 -0.06
C TYR A 5 1.59 5.01 -1.54
N LEU A 6 2.72 5.60 -1.96
CA LEU A 6 2.93 6.02 -3.34
C LEU A 6 3.00 4.85 -4.32
N GLU A 7 3.63 3.74 -3.92
CA GLU A 7 3.66 2.52 -4.73
C GLU A 7 2.26 1.91 -4.88
N LEU A 8 1.50 1.83 -3.78
CA LEU A 8 0.12 1.37 -3.83
C LEU A 8 -0.74 2.28 -4.71
N ARG A 9 -0.53 3.60 -4.66
CA ARG A 9 -1.25 4.57 -5.49
C ARG A 9 -0.97 4.32 -6.96
N ARG A 10 0.30 4.15 -7.32
CA ARG A 10 0.69 3.80 -8.69
C ARG A 10 0.06 2.48 -9.15
N LEU A 11 0.19 1.42 -8.35
CA LEU A 11 -0.43 0.13 -8.65
C LEU A 11 -1.94 0.26 -8.83
N LEU A 12 -2.61 1.08 -8.01
CA LEU A 12 -4.03 1.30 -8.12
C LEU A 12 -4.37 2.04 -9.41
N THR A 13 -3.62 3.09 -9.75
CA THR A 13 -3.80 3.85 -11.00
C THR A 13 -3.72 2.91 -12.20
N GLU A 14 -2.74 2.00 -12.23
CA GLU A 14 -2.53 1.04 -13.31
C GLU A 14 -3.72 0.08 -13.49
N ILE A 15 -4.38 -0.36 -12.41
CA ILE A 15 -5.44 -1.38 -12.49
C ILE A 15 -6.86 -0.84 -12.36
N SER A 16 -7.04 0.40 -11.89
CA SER A 16 -8.34 0.95 -11.46
C SER A 16 -9.40 0.91 -12.56
N SER A 17 -9.04 1.31 -13.78
CA SER A 17 -9.92 1.30 -14.95
C SER A 17 -10.35 -0.10 -15.37
N ILE A 18 -9.48 -1.10 -15.15
CA ILE A 18 -9.73 -2.50 -15.48
C ILE A 18 -10.70 -3.12 -14.45
N ILE A 19 -10.46 -2.86 -13.15
CA ILE A 19 -11.24 -3.48 -12.08
C ILE A 19 -12.57 -2.78 -11.80
N ARG A 20 -12.67 -1.47 -12.08
CA ARG A 20 -13.93 -0.73 -11.91
C ARG A 20 -15.00 -1.31 -12.84
N GLY A 21 -16.20 -1.54 -12.30
CA GLY A 21 -17.31 -2.14 -13.03
C GLY A 21 -17.27 -3.67 -13.10
N SER A 22 -16.15 -4.31 -12.77
CA SER A 22 -16.03 -5.78 -12.71
C SER A 22 -16.90 -6.40 -11.62
N ARG A 23 -17.38 -7.61 -11.87
CA ARG A 23 -18.09 -8.45 -10.90
C ARG A 23 -17.09 -9.36 -10.20
N ILE A 24 -17.20 -9.45 -8.87
CA ILE A 24 -16.46 -10.43 -8.09
C ILE A 24 -17.15 -11.78 -8.25
N ILE A 25 -16.56 -12.66 -9.06
CA ILE A 25 -17.09 -14.01 -9.30
C ILE A 25 -16.85 -14.90 -8.09
N ASN A 26 -15.67 -14.80 -7.50
CA ASN A 26 -15.30 -15.60 -6.35
C ASN A 26 -14.21 -14.92 -5.51
N LEU A 27 -14.09 -15.34 -4.26
CA LEU A 27 -13.00 -14.99 -3.36
C LEU A 27 -12.32 -16.26 -2.86
N TYR A 28 -10.99 -16.31 -2.92
CA TYR A 28 -10.18 -17.39 -2.37
C TYR A 28 -9.30 -16.86 -1.25
N HIS A 29 -9.26 -17.59 -0.15
CA HIS A 29 -8.30 -17.37 0.92
C HIS A 29 -7.18 -18.40 0.74
N MET A 30 -5.96 -17.91 0.55
CA MET A 30 -4.76 -18.67 0.23
C MET A 30 -4.01 -19.09 1.49
N ASP A 31 -3.12 -20.07 1.38
CA ASP A 31 -2.36 -20.59 2.53
C ASP A 31 -1.36 -19.58 3.11
N ASP A 32 -0.91 -18.61 2.30
CA ASP A 32 -0.08 -17.47 2.74
C ASP A 32 -0.91 -16.31 3.32
N ASP A 33 -2.19 -16.56 3.64
CA ASP A 33 -3.14 -15.61 4.20
C ASP A 33 -3.50 -14.44 3.24
N SER A 34 -3.09 -14.55 1.97
CA SER A 34 -3.52 -13.62 0.92
C SER A 34 -4.92 -13.96 0.40
N ILE A 35 -5.52 -12.98 -0.26
CA ILE A 35 -6.88 -13.05 -0.79
C ILE A 35 -6.83 -12.87 -2.30
N ILE A 36 -7.50 -13.75 -3.03
CA ILE A 36 -7.68 -13.61 -4.47
C ILE A 36 -9.15 -13.31 -4.76
N LEU A 37 -9.40 -12.17 -5.40
CA LEU A 37 -10.69 -11.85 -6.00
C LEU A 37 -10.65 -12.22 -7.47
N LYS A 38 -11.48 -13.18 -7.89
CA LYS A 38 -11.69 -13.47 -9.31
C LYS A 38 -12.67 -12.44 -9.87
N LEU A 39 -12.19 -11.63 -10.81
CA LEU A 39 -12.92 -10.52 -11.40
C LEU A 39 -13.35 -10.85 -12.83
N ARG A 40 -14.51 -10.35 -13.24
CA ARG A 40 -15.01 -10.46 -14.61
C ARG A 40 -15.76 -9.20 -15.04
N SER A 41 -15.46 -8.67 -16.23
CA SER A 41 -16.17 -7.54 -16.84
C SER A 41 -16.11 -7.64 -18.36
N GLY A 42 -17.26 -7.81 -19.05
CA GLY A 42 -17.25 -8.04 -20.49
C GLY A 42 -16.30 -9.19 -20.86
N ASP A 43 -15.29 -8.87 -21.67
CA ASP A 43 -14.23 -9.80 -22.10
C ASP A 43 -13.07 -9.93 -21.11
N PHE A 44 -12.98 -9.03 -20.12
CA PHE A 44 -11.95 -9.12 -19.08
C PHE A 44 -12.27 -10.23 -18.07
N SER A 45 -11.27 -11.08 -17.81
CA SER A 45 -11.24 -12.04 -16.72
C SER A 45 -9.85 -12.03 -16.10
N GLY A 46 -9.76 -11.81 -14.79
CA GLY A 46 -8.49 -11.77 -14.09
C GLY A 46 -8.63 -12.01 -12.60
N GLU A 47 -7.49 -12.07 -11.91
CA GLU A 47 -7.40 -12.31 -10.48
C GLU A 47 -6.65 -11.17 -9.80
N LEU A 48 -7.35 -10.42 -8.95
CA LEU A 48 -6.73 -9.42 -8.08
C LEU A 48 -6.29 -10.12 -6.80
N ARG A 49 -4.97 -10.24 -6.61
CA ARG A 49 -4.39 -10.75 -5.37
C ARG A 49 -4.10 -9.60 -4.42
N ILE A 50 -4.63 -9.70 -3.22
CA ILE A 50 -4.47 -8.76 -2.12
C ILE A 50 -3.69 -9.48 -1.03
N ILE A 51 -2.55 -8.94 -0.63
CA ILE A 51 -1.72 -9.48 0.44
C ILE A 51 -1.78 -8.46 1.59
N PRO A 52 -2.68 -8.66 2.58
CA PRO A 52 -2.81 -7.76 3.71
C PRO A 52 -1.46 -7.46 4.37
N GLY A 53 -1.31 -6.23 4.81
CA GLY A 53 -0.06 -5.71 5.36
C GLY A 53 1.09 -5.49 4.38
N ARG A 54 0.92 -5.83 3.09
CA ARG A 54 2.02 -5.75 2.11
C ARG A 54 1.67 -4.95 0.86
N PHE A 55 0.90 -5.52 -0.07
CA PHE A 55 0.56 -4.90 -1.36
C PHE A 55 -0.56 -5.68 -2.07
N PHE A 56 -0.93 -5.26 -3.28
CA PHE A 56 -1.84 -5.98 -4.16
C PHE A 56 -1.33 -5.92 -5.60
N TYR A 57 -1.83 -6.80 -6.45
CA TYR A 57 -1.53 -6.78 -7.89
C TYR A 57 -2.57 -7.59 -8.67
N LEU A 58 -2.77 -7.21 -9.93
CA LEU A 58 -3.68 -7.88 -10.85
C LEU A 58 -2.91 -8.84 -11.75
N VAL A 59 -3.45 -10.03 -11.97
CA VAL A 59 -2.97 -10.96 -12.99
C VAL A 59 -4.13 -11.34 -13.92
N GLU A 60 -3.85 -11.49 -15.21
CA GLU A 60 -4.82 -12.02 -16.18
C GLU A 60 -4.88 -13.56 -16.16
N GLY A 61 -3.87 -14.20 -15.56
CA GLY A 61 -3.84 -15.64 -15.33
C GLY A 61 -4.65 -16.09 -14.11
N SER A 62 -4.48 -17.36 -13.76
CA SER A 62 -5.10 -17.95 -12.57
C SER A 62 -4.07 -18.58 -11.65
N TYR A 63 -4.23 -18.39 -10.34
CA TYR A 63 -3.47 -19.13 -9.34
C TYR A 63 -4.00 -20.56 -9.16
N GLU A 64 -3.11 -21.49 -8.83
CA GLU A 64 -3.51 -22.71 -8.13
C GLU A 64 -4.13 -22.33 -6.79
N LYS A 65 -5.28 -22.92 -6.48
CA LYS A 65 -6.11 -22.55 -5.34
C LYS A 65 -6.16 -23.70 -4.35
N PRO A 66 -6.23 -23.42 -3.03
CA PRO A 66 -6.45 -24.46 -2.04
C PRO A 66 -7.72 -25.25 -2.37
N VAL A 67 -7.62 -26.58 -2.25
CA VAL A 67 -8.74 -27.50 -2.55
C VAL A 67 -9.90 -27.24 -1.59
N LYS A 68 -9.61 -26.96 -0.31
CA LYS A 68 -10.59 -26.69 0.73
C LYS A 68 -10.56 -25.22 1.15
N LEU A 69 -11.72 -24.58 1.10
CA LEU A 69 -11.85 -23.22 1.60
C LEU A 69 -11.89 -23.21 3.13
N SER A 70 -11.07 -22.36 3.75
CA SER A 70 -11.16 -22.06 5.18
C SER A 70 -12.50 -21.43 5.56
N GLU A 71 -12.87 -21.50 6.83
CA GLU A 71 -14.12 -20.91 7.34
C GLU A 71 -14.17 -19.40 7.10
N ARG A 72 -13.07 -18.70 7.40
CA ARG A 72 -12.91 -17.26 7.14
C ARG A 72 -13.02 -16.94 5.66
N GLY A 73 -12.37 -17.74 4.80
CA GLY A 73 -12.49 -17.60 3.35
C GLY A 73 -13.93 -17.79 2.88
N ARG A 74 -14.69 -18.71 3.51
CA ARG A 74 -16.11 -18.94 3.20
C ARG A 74 -16.99 -17.78 3.60
N ALA A 75 -16.77 -17.21 4.78
CA ALA A 75 -17.51 -16.04 5.27
C ALA A 75 -17.27 -14.82 4.38
N LEU A 76 -16.01 -14.47 4.11
CA LEU A 76 -15.64 -13.37 3.22
C LEU A 76 -16.19 -13.59 1.80
N ARG A 77 -16.06 -14.80 1.26
CA ARG A 77 -16.64 -15.16 -0.05
C ARG A 77 -18.15 -14.92 -0.07
N LYS A 78 -18.89 -15.37 0.95
CA LYS A 78 -20.33 -15.16 1.05
C LYS A 78 -20.66 -13.67 1.06
N ALA A 79 -19.86 -12.85 1.74
CA ALA A 79 -20.06 -11.40 1.83
C ALA A 79 -19.88 -10.70 0.47
N VAL A 80 -18.78 -10.95 -0.25
CA VAL A 80 -18.41 -10.13 -1.43
C VAL A 80 -18.67 -10.76 -2.80
N SER A 81 -18.90 -12.08 -2.87
CA SER A 81 -19.16 -12.71 -4.17
C SER A 81 -20.45 -12.19 -4.76
N ARG A 82 -20.47 -12.08 -6.09
CA ARG A 82 -21.53 -11.49 -6.92
C ARG A 82 -21.68 -9.99 -6.80
N SER A 83 -20.87 -9.32 -5.98
CA SER A 83 -20.86 -7.86 -5.95
C SER A 83 -20.25 -7.28 -7.23
N ARG A 84 -20.74 -6.11 -7.65
CA ARG A 84 -20.13 -5.29 -8.69
C ARG A 84 -19.27 -4.21 -8.05
N ILE A 85 -18.04 -4.05 -8.52
CA ILE A 85 -17.15 -2.98 -8.07
C ILE A 85 -17.64 -1.66 -8.65
N ARG A 86 -18.09 -0.74 -7.79
CA ARG A 86 -18.53 0.62 -8.17
C ARG A 86 -17.34 1.55 -8.26
N ASP A 87 -16.49 1.51 -7.24
CA ASP A 87 -15.32 2.34 -7.14
C ASP A 87 -14.20 1.64 -6.36
N VAL A 88 -12.99 2.12 -6.53
CA VAL A 88 -11.82 1.69 -5.79
C VAL A 88 -10.88 2.88 -5.59
N LYS A 89 -10.50 3.13 -4.35
CA LYS A 89 -9.63 4.25 -3.99
C LYS A 89 -8.69 3.88 -2.85
N LEU A 90 -7.58 4.60 -2.74
CA LEU A 90 -6.79 4.62 -1.52
C LEU A 90 -7.30 5.75 -0.61
N VAL A 91 -7.25 5.50 0.69
CA VAL A 91 -7.37 6.57 1.68
C VAL A 91 -6.12 7.44 1.57
N GLU A 92 -6.32 8.76 1.47
CA GLU A 92 -5.23 9.69 1.23
C GLU A 92 -4.17 9.62 2.35
N GLY A 93 -2.91 9.47 1.96
CA GLY A 93 -1.78 9.32 2.86
C GLY A 93 -1.68 7.97 3.59
N GLU A 94 -2.69 7.11 3.44
CA GLU A 94 -2.80 5.86 4.18
C GLU A 94 -2.68 4.65 3.26
N ARG A 95 -2.03 3.60 3.77
CA ARG A 95 -1.89 2.32 3.05
C ARG A 95 -3.15 1.47 3.23
N ILE A 96 -4.30 2.03 2.86
CA ILE A 96 -5.62 1.43 2.99
C ILE A 96 -6.38 1.62 1.69
N MET A 97 -6.74 0.50 1.04
CA MET A 97 -7.60 0.52 -0.14
C MET A 97 -9.05 0.26 0.26
N VAL A 98 -9.96 1.07 -0.26
CA VAL A 98 -11.40 0.92 -0.09
C VAL A 98 -12.01 0.66 -1.45
N MET A 99 -12.64 -0.50 -1.59
CA MET A 99 -13.39 -0.89 -2.77
C MET A 99 -14.88 -0.83 -2.44
N GLU A 100 -15.63 0.01 -3.15
CA GLU A 100 -17.07 0.12 -3.02
C GLU A 100 -17.74 -0.96 -3.89
N LEU A 101 -18.64 -1.71 -3.27
CA LEU A 101 -19.28 -2.89 -3.81
C LEU A 101 -20.79 -2.70 -3.82
N GLU A 102 -21.43 -3.02 -4.93
CA GLU A 102 -22.89 -3.10 -5.03
C GLU A 102 -23.32 -4.57 -5.09
N LYS A 103 -24.21 -4.99 -4.19
CA LYS A 103 -24.73 -6.35 -4.11
C LYS A 103 -26.20 -6.35 -3.74
N ASP A 104 -27.03 -6.92 -4.60
CA ASP A 104 -28.48 -7.06 -4.37
C ASP A 104 -29.14 -5.72 -3.97
N GLY A 105 -28.73 -4.62 -4.61
CA GLY A 105 -29.22 -3.26 -4.35
C GLY A 105 -28.61 -2.58 -3.12
N LYS A 106 -27.72 -3.24 -2.38
CA LYS A 106 -27.04 -2.69 -1.19
C LYS A 106 -25.60 -2.29 -1.50
N ILE A 107 -25.13 -1.25 -0.81
CA ILE A 107 -23.73 -0.84 -0.85
C ILE A 107 -22.97 -1.48 0.31
N LEU A 108 -21.83 -2.08 -0.02
CA LEU A 108 -20.86 -2.65 0.90
C LEU A 108 -19.49 -2.05 0.57
N ARG A 109 -18.56 -2.09 1.53
CA ARG A 109 -17.16 -1.73 1.25
C ARG A 109 -16.24 -2.86 1.66
N LEU A 110 -15.32 -3.20 0.75
CA LEU A 110 -14.20 -4.08 1.01
C LEU A 110 -12.96 -3.24 1.27
N ILE A 111 -12.48 -3.27 2.51
CA ILE A 111 -11.35 -2.49 2.99
C ILE A 111 -10.15 -3.41 3.13
N SER A 112 -9.04 -3.04 2.52
CA SER A 112 -7.77 -3.77 2.57
C SER A 112 -6.72 -2.90 3.24
N GLU A 113 -6.25 -3.28 4.43
CA GLU A 113 -5.17 -2.58 5.11
C GLU A 113 -3.80 -3.20 4.78
N PHE A 114 -2.88 -2.38 4.28
CA PHE A 114 -1.49 -2.74 3.97
C PHE A 114 -0.51 -2.23 5.04
N LEU A 115 -0.97 -2.16 6.29
CA LEU A 115 -0.19 -1.83 7.48
C LEU A 115 0.38 -3.12 8.13
N PRO A 116 1.41 -3.07 8.99
CA PRO A 116 2.02 -4.29 9.55
C PRO A 116 1.05 -5.29 10.22
N LYS A 117 -0.06 -4.79 10.79
CA LYS A 117 -1.16 -5.60 11.35
C LYS A 117 -2.44 -5.52 10.50
N GLY A 118 -2.30 -5.15 9.25
CA GLY A 118 -3.40 -4.92 8.33
C GLY A 118 -4.12 -6.21 7.99
N THR A 119 -5.40 -6.09 7.69
CA THR A 119 -6.31 -7.20 7.42
C THR A 119 -7.29 -6.79 6.31
N LEU A 120 -8.11 -7.74 5.87
CA LEU A 120 -9.24 -7.50 4.96
C LEU A 120 -10.52 -7.39 5.78
N ILE A 121 -11.35 -6.40 5.48
CA ILE A 121 -12.55 -6.07 6.27
C ILE A 121 -13.70 -5.81 5.29
N VAL A 122 -14.86 -6.39 5.56
CA VAL A 122 -16.10 -6.08 4.83
C VAL A 122 -17.00 -5.31 5.77
N VAL A 123 -17.44 -4.14 5.34
CA VAL A 123 -18.37 -3.29 6.10
C VAL A 123 -19.63 -3.00 5.29
N ASP A 124 -20.73 -2.70 5.99
CA ASP A 124 -21.96 -2.20 5.38
C ASP A 124 -21.90 -0.68 5.10
N GLU A 125 -23.05 -0.12 4.70
CA GLU A 125 -23.25 1.31 4.46
C GLU A 125 -22.99 2.17 5.70
N ASP A 126 -23.30 1.65 6.89
CA ASP A 126 -23.11 2.31 8.19
C ASP A 126 -21.70 2.16 8.77
N ASN A 127 -20.75 1.61 8.01
CA ASN A 127 -19.40 1.21 8.47
C ASN A 127 -19.39 0.11 9.52
N ARG A 128 -20.49 -0.62 9.75
CA ARG A 128 -20.45 -1.79 10.65
C ARG A 128 -19.75 -2.94 9.96
N ILE A 129 -18.83 -3.56 10.68
CA ILE A 129 -18.07 -4.70 10.19
C ILE A 129 -19.01 -5.90 10.10
N ILE A 130 -19.16 -6.41 8.88
CA ILE A 130 -19.89 -7.64 8.60
C ILE A 130 -18.97 -8.83 8.83
N GLU A 131 -17.76 -8.77 8.25
CA GLU A 131 -16.75 -9.82 8.33
C GLU A 131 -15.34 -9.25 8.23
N SER A 132 -14.35 -10.01 8.69
CA SER A 132 -12.95 -9.68 8.48
C SER A 132 -12.08 -10.94 8.38
N LEU A 133 -10.92 -10.83 7.74
CA LEU A 133 -9.98 -11.94 7.64
C LEU A 133 -9.37 -12.29 9.01
N HIS A 134 -9.10 -11.27 9.81
CA HIS A 134 -8.60 -11.40 11.18
C HIS A 134 -9.35 -10.47 12.12
N HIS A 135 -9.75 -11.00 13.27
CA HIS A 135 -10.26 -10.20 14.36
C HIS A 135 -9.08 -9.59 15.12
N LEU A 136 -9.05 -8.27 15.24
CA LEU A 136 -7.92 -7.56 15.81
C LEU A 136 -8.40 -6.61 16.90
N ARG A 137 -7.77 -6.67 18.07
CA ARG A 137 -7.98 -5.69 19.13
C ARG A 137 -6.73 -4.84 19.28
N MET A 138 -6.86 -3.55 19.00
CA MET A 138 -5.80 -2.56 19.11
C MET A 138 -6.15 -1.56 20.22
N LYS A 139 -5.21 -0.67 20.56
CA LYS A 139 -5.43 0.37 21.57
C LYS A 139 -6.58 1.30 21.18
N ASP A 140 -6.63 1.70 19.92
CA ASP A 140 -7.53 2.76 19.45
C ASP A 140 -8.77 2.25 18.69
N ARG A 141 -8.79 0.96 18.31
CA ARG A 141 -9.91 0.35 17.57
C ARG A 141 -9.95 -1.18 17.69
N THR A 142 -11.15 -1.72 17.49
CA THR A 142 -11.39 -3.16 17.38
C THR A 142 -11.91 -3.46 15.96
N ILE A 143 -11.39 -4.51 15.34
CA ILE A 143 -11.86 -5.07 14.08
C ILE A 143 -12.49 -6.42 14.43
N ALA A 144 -13.82 -6.45 14.49
CA ALA A 144 -14.62 -7.66 14.72
C ALA A 144 -16.06 -7.43 14.19
N PRO A 145 -16.80 -8.48 13.80
CA PRO A 145 -18.19 -8.35 13.38
C PRO A 145 -19.05 -7.57 14.38
N GLY A 146 -19.88 -6.65 13.88
CA GLY A 146 -20.77 -5.78 14.66
C GLY A 146 -20.16 -4.44 15.10
N GLU A 147 -18.83 -4.34 15.16
CA GLU A 147 -18.13 -3.10 15.50
C GLU A 147 -18.18 -2.08 14.36
N ILE A 148 -18.06 -0.78 14.67
CA ILE A 148 -17.91 0.28 13.67
C ILE A 148 -16.45 0.36 13.24
N TYR A 149 -16.19 0.20 11.94
CA TYR A 149 -14.86 0.38 11.39
C TYR A 149 -14.40 1.83 11.53
N LYS A 150 -13.17 1.99 12.03
CA LYS A 150 -12.49 3.29 12.17
C LYS A 150 -11.14 3.21 11.49
N LEU A 151 -10.79 4.26 10.76
CA LEU A 151 -9.44 4.44 10.22
C LEU A 151 -8.41 4.46 11.35
N PRO A 152 -7.16 4.07 11.09
CA PRO A 152 -6.09 4.32 12.05
C PRO A 152 -5.93 5.83 12.26
N PRO A 153 -5.28 6.25 13.35
CA PRO A 153 -4.94 7.66 13.55
C PRO A 153 -4.24 8.21 12.30
N PRO A 154 -4.73 9.33 11.72
CA PRO A 154 -4.24 9.81 10.44
C PRO A 154 -2.78 10.20 10.53
N ARG A 155 -2.03 9.91 9.48
CA ARG A 155 -0.70 10.48 9.24
C ARG A 155 -0.80 11.55 8.17
N SER A 156 -0.19 12.71 8.38
CA SER A 156 -0.03 13.71 7.33
C SER A 156 1.05 13.23 6.35
N PRO A 157 0.71 12.87 5.10
CA PRO A 157 1.72 12.51 4.12
C PRO A 157 2.50 13.78 3.71
N ILE A 158 3.80 13.62 3.49
CA ILE A 158 4.57 14.65 2.79
C ILE A 158 4.34 14.47 1.29
N THR A 159 3.90 15.54 0.65
CA THR A 159 3.63 15.67 -0.78
C THR A 159 4.53 16.77 -1.35
N GLU A 160 4.67 16.84 -2.66
CA GLU A 160 5.46 17.90 -3.29
C GLU A 160 5.02 19.31 -2.85
N SER A 161 3.72 19.50 -2.63
CA SER A 161 3.10 20.75 -2.17
C SER A 161 3.45 21.18 -0.74
N ASN A 162 3.99 20.30 0.10
CA ASN A 162 4.40 20.64 1.47
C ASN A 162 5.89 20.36 1.74
N LEU A 163 6.68 20.07 0.70
CA LEU A 163 8.12 19.80 0.83
C LEU A 163 8.90 21.00 1.39
N GLU A 164 8.45 22.22 1.13
CA GLU A 164 9.09 23.44 1.64
C GLU A 164 9.06 23.52 3.18
N ASP A 165 8.08 22.87 3.81
CA ASP A 165 7.96 22.78 5.27
C ASP A 165 8.71 21.57 5.86
N LEU A 166 9.34 20.74 5.03
CA LEU A 166 9.98 19.49 5.47
C LEU A 166 10.89 19.72 6.67
N PHE A 167 11.87 20.62 6.57
CA PHE A 167 12.83 20.87 7.64
C PHE A 167 12.24 21.52 8.89
N ARG A 168 11.02 22.08 8.81
CA ARG A 168 10.33 22.65 9.98
C ARG A 168 9.74 21.58 10.90
N ILE A 169 9.46 20.39 10.36
CA ILE A 169 8.81 19.30 11.09
C ILE A 169 9.77 18.17 11.49
N LEU A 170 11.03 18.20 11.02
CA LEU A 170 12.05 17.24 11.42
C LEU A 170 12.65 17.62 12.76
N ASP A 171 12.94 16.61 13.59
CA ASP A 171 13.64 16.81 14.85
C ASP A 171 15.13 17.19 14.61
N PRO A 172 15.57 18.39 15.05
CA PRO A 172 16.93 18.89 14.82
C PRO A 172 18.03 17.98 15.39
N ASP A 173 17.75 17.24 16.47
CA ASP A 173 18.73 16.42 17.17
C ASP A 173 18.84 14.99 16.66
N ARG A 174 17.91 14.58 15.78
CA ARG A 174 17.86 13.22 15.23
C ARG A 174 18.56 13.14 13.87
N LYS A 175 18.93 11.91 13.51
CA LYS A 175 19.57 11.59 12.22
C LYS A 175 18.59 11.85 11.08
N ILE A 176 19.07 12.50 10.03
CA ILE A 176 18.25 12.87 8.85
C ILE A 176 17.54 11.67 8.24
N VAL A 177 18.20 10.50 8.14
CA VAL A 177 17.59 9.28 7.59
C VAL A 177 16.40 8.79 8.40
N SER A 178 16.46 8.92 9.74
CA SER A 178 15.39 8.47 10.63
C SER A 178 14.20 9.43 10.57
N GLU A 179 14.47 10.72 10.48
CA GLU A 179 13.45 11.76 10.33
C GLU A 179 12.76 11.65 8.97
N LEU A 180 13.50 11.54 7.87
CA LEU A 180 12.91 11.30 6.55
C LEU A 180 12.09 10.00 6.50
N ALA A 181 12.60 8.91 7.07
CA ALA A 181 11.88 7.63 7.06
C ALA A 181 10.55 7.67 7.82
N SER A 182 10.50 8.43 8.93
CA SER A 182 9.35 8.45 9.84
C SER A 182 8.36 9.58 9.55
N LYS A 183 8.85 10.79 9.29
CA LYS A 183 8.02 11.99 9.07
C LYS A 183 7.59 12.13 7.63
N ALA A 184 8.41 11.70 6.67
CA ALA A 184 8.07 11.85 5.25
C ALA A 184 7.12 10.77 4.71
N GLY A 185 6.77 9.77 5.52
CA GLY A 185 5.81 8.72 5.13
C GLY A 185 6.29 7.78 4.00
N LEU A 186 7.52 7.96 3.52
CA LEU A 186 8.11 7.13 2.47
C LEU A 186 8.76 5.85 3.03
N GLY A 187 9.16 5.85 4.29
CA GLY A 187 9.89 4.74 4.91
C GLY A 187 11.38 4.71 4.57
N GLY A 188 12.11 3.81 5.22
CA GLY A 188 13.58 3.81 5.23
C GLY A 188 14.24 3.68 3.85
N ARG A 189 13.69 2.83 2.97
CA ARG A 189 14.25 2.62 1.62
C ARG A 189 14.34 3.92 0.82
N TYR A 190 13.28 4.71 0.85
CA TYR A 190 13.21 5.97 0.11
C TYR A 190 14.00 7.08 0.80
N ALA A 191 14.04 7.10 2.13
CA ALA A 191 14.91 8.02 2.87
C ALA A 191 16.39 7.82 2.49
N GLU A 192 16.84 6.56 2.40
CA GLU A 192 18.22 6.26 1.98
C GLU A 192 18.47 6.60 0.51
N GLU A 193 17.51 6.37 -0.39
CA GLU A 193 17.63 6.77 -1.80
C GLU A 193 17.75 8.29 -1.97
N ILE A 194 16.93 9.07 -1.25
CA ILE A 194 16.98 10.54 -1.28
C ILE A 194 18.35 11.04 -0.86
N LEU A 195 18.88 10.51 0.26
CA LEU A 195 20.18 10.91 0.79
C LEU A 195 21.34 10.47 -0.11
N CYS A 196 21.22 9.28 -0.73
CA CYS A 196 22.17 8.80 -1.71
C CYS A 196 22.24 9.72 -2.94
N LEU A 197 21.08 10.14 -3.47
CA LEU A 197 21.00 11.07 -4.60
C LEU A 197 21.47 12.48 -4.24
N ALA A 198 21.24 12.92 -3.00
CA ALA A 198 21.68 14.22 -2.50
C ALA A 198 23.19 14.25 -2.16
N GLY A 199 23.86 13.09 -2.07
CA GLY A 199 25.24 12.99 -1.62
C GLY A 199 25.43 13.36 -0.14
N VAL A 200 24.39 13.18 0.69
CA VAL A 200 24.40 13.52 2.12
C VAL A 200 24.53 12.25 2.96
N ASP A 201 25.44 12.25 3.92
CA ASP A 201 25.60 11.11 4.83
C ASP A 201 24.34 10.90 5.69
N LYS A 202 23.90 9.64 5.77
CA LYS A 202 22.65 9.27 6.45
C LYS A 202 22.68 9.44 7.96
N GLY A 203 23.87 9.52 8.53
CA GLY A 203 24.13 9.67 9.97
C GLY A 203 24.10 11.11 10.45
N VAL A 204 24.14 12.10 9.56
CA VAL A 204 24.14 13.54 9.89
C VAL A 204 22.85 13.92 10.64
N LYS A 205 22.97 14.78 11.65
CA LYS A 205 21.79 15.32 12.35
C LYS A 205 21.17 16.43 11.53
N VAL A 206 19.85 16.60 11.64
CA VAL A 206 19.11 17.62 10.90
C VAL A 206 19.66 19.04 11.15
N LYS A 207 20.06 19.36 12.39
CA LYS A 207 20.64 20.67 12.73
C LYS A 207 22.03 20.93 12.14
N ASP A 208 22.76 19.87 11.79
CA ASP A 208 24.12 19.95 11.26
C ASP A 208 24.12 20.08 9.72
N LEU A 209 22.94 20.11 9.08
CA LEU A 209 22.79 20.30 7.64
C LEU A 209 22.90 21.77 7.26
N ASP A 210 23.82 22.08 6.34
CA ASP A 210 23.90 23.40 5.72
C ASP A 210 22.79 23.62 4.66
N GLU A 211 22.65 24.86 4.20
CA GLU A 211 21.60 25.24 3.23
C GLU A 211 21.79 24.55 1.86
N GLU A 212 23.02 24.24 1.45
CA GLU A 212 23.29 23.52 0.20
C GLU A 212 22.82 22.07 0.29
N GLN A 213 23.12 21.39 1.39
CA GLN A 213 22.67 20.03 1.69
C GLN A 213 21.15 19.97 1.77
N ARG A 214 20.51 20.95 2.41
CA ARG A 214 19.04 21.05 2.48
C ARG A 214 18.43 21.18 1.09
N ALA A 215 18.97 22.05 0.24
CA ALA A 215 18.52 22.22 -1.14
C ALA A 215 18.66 20.93 -1.96
N LYS A 216 19.82 20.26 -1.87
CA LYS A 216 20.07 18.97 -2.55
C LYS A 216 19.10 17.87 -2.09
N ILE A 217 18.80 17.81 -0.79
CA ILE A 217 17.81 16.86 -0.25
C ILE A 217 16.43 17.13 -0.85
N LEU A 218 15.98 18.38 -0.92
CA LEU A 218 14.66 18.72 -1.49
C LEU A 218 14.58 18.38 -2.98
N GLU A 219 15.63 18.67 -3.74
CA GLU A 219 15.72 18.32 -5.17
C GLU A 219 15.68 16.79 -5.37
N ALA A 220 16.49 16.05 -4.61
CA ALA A 220 16.51 14.59 -4.63
C ALA A 220 15.15 14.02 -4.23
N PHE A 221 14.47 14.61 -3.25
CA PHE A 221 13.13 14.22 -2.83
C PHE A 221 12.14 14.35 -3.99
N LYS A 222 12.08 15.52 -4.66
CA LYS A 222 11.21 15.73 -5.82
C LYS A 222 11.49 14.72 -6.93
N LYS A 223 12.77 14.48 -7.23
CA LYS A 223 13.20 13.48 -8.21
C LYS A 223 12.73 12.07 -7.85
N VAL A 224 12.82 11.68 -6.58
CA VAL A 224 12.34 10.39 -6.08
C VAL A 224 10.82 10.27 -6.23
N LEU A 225 10.05 11.29 -5.84
CA LEU A 225 8.59 11.30 -6.00
C LEU A 225 8.20 11.11 -7.47
N HIS A 226 8.80 11.89 -8.37
CA HIS A 226 8.58 11.77 -9.81
C HIS A 226 8.95 10.36 -10.32
N SER A 227 10.11 9.83 -9.91
CA SER A 227 10.58 8.52 -10.35
C SER A 227 9.68 7.37 -9.86
N ILE A 228 9.06 7.49 -8.68
CA ILE A 228 8.06 6.52 -8.22
C ILE A 228 6.87 6.49 -9.17
N GLU A 229 6.42 7.64 -9.67
CA GLU A 229 5.24 7.75 -10.51
C GLU A 229 5.50 7.28 -11.95
N VAL A 230 6.57 7.76 -12.59
CA VAL A 230 6.79 7.53 -14.03
C VAL A 230 7.89 6.52 -14.35
N GLY A 231 8.72 6.16 -13.37
CA GLY A 231 9.89 5.33 -13.61
C GLY A 231 9.52 3.91 -14.07
N LYS A 232 10.42 3.25 -14.80
CA LYS A 232 10.18 1.89 -15.29
C LYS A 232 10.33 0.87 -14.13
N PRO A 233 9.29 0.08 -13.81
CA PRO A 233 9.39 -0.95 -12.77
C PRO A 233 10.54 -1.91 -13.07
N THR A 234 11.33 -2.24 -12.05
CA THR A 234 12.52 -3.08 -12.17
C THR A 234 12.64 -4.01 -10.98
N ILE A 235 13.44 -5.06 -11.15
CA ILE A 235 13.79 -5.98 -10.06
C ILE A 235 15.28 -5.79 -9.79
N ALA A 236 15.62 -5.44 -8.56
CA ALA A 236 16.99 -5.42 -8.08
C ALA A 236 17.38 -6.82 -7.59
N HIS A 237 18.53 -7.32 -8.02
CA HIS A 237 18.94 -8.70 -7.77
C HIS A 237 20.42 -8.79 -7.38
N LEU A 238 20.66 -9.29 -6.17
CA LEU A 238 21.99 -9.63 -5.68
C LEU A 238 22.02 -11.15 -5.41
N PRO A 239 23.01 -11.91 -5.91
CA PRO A 239 23.10 -13.35 -5.67
C PRO A 239 23.06 -13.68 -4.18
N GLY A 240 22.16 -14.60 -3.78
CA GLY A 240 21.95 -14.99 -2.39
C GLY A 240 20.94 -14.15 -1.61
N GLU A 241 20.48 -13.02 -2.18
CA GLU A 241 19.44 -12.18 -1.60
C GLU A 241 18.08 -12.38 -2.28
N VAL A 242 17.01 -12.10 -1.54
CA VAL A 242 15.66 -12.11 -2.13
C VAL A 242 15.55 -10.95 -3.12
N PRO A 243 15.09 -11.17 -4.37
CA PRO A 243 14.89 -10.11 -5.35
C PRO A 243 13.96 -9.01 -4.81
N GLN A 244 14.29 -7.76 -5.07
CA GLN A 244 13.52 -6.61 -4.59
C GLN A 244 12.81 -5.93 -5.75
N PRO A 245 11.46 -5.94 -5.80
CA PRO A 245 10.71 -5.18 -6.79
C PRO A 245 10.77 -3.69 -6.44
N LEU A 246 11.14 -2.87 -7.42
CA LEU A 246 11.27 -1.42 -7.30
C LEU A 246 10.43 -0.73 -8.37
N PRO A 247 9.81 0.43 -8.07
CA PRO A 247 9.05 1.19 -9.07
C PRO A 247 9.96 1.83 -10.13
N TYR A 248 11.25 1.96 -9.85
CA TYR A 248 12.28 2.45 -10.76
C TYR A 248 13.67 1.97 -10.32
N ARG A 249 14.67 2.23 -11.15
CA ARG A 249 16.07 1.92 -10.85
C ARG A 249 16.64 2.90 -9.83
N MET A 250 16.72 2.47 -8.57
CA MET A 250 17.27 3.24 -7.46
C MET A 250 18.80 3.18 -7.40
N GLU A 251 19.45 4.31 -7.08
CA GLU A 251 20.92 4.39 -6.96
C GLU A 251 21.45 3.69 -5.70
N ILE A 252 20.69 3.71 -4.59
CA ILE A 252 21.09 3.04 -3.34
C ILE A 252 21.22 1.52 -3.48
N PHE A 253 20.49 0.91 -4.40
CA PHE A 253 20.61 -0.52 -4.67
C PHE A 253 21.86 -0.82 -5.51
N LYS A 254 22.16 0.02 -6.51
CA LYS A 254 23.39 -0.13 -7.29
C LYS A 254 24.64 0.03 -6.42
N SER A 255 24.65 0.99 -5.50
CA SER A 255 25.78 1.20 -4.60
C SER A 255 26.02 0.04 -3.63
N ARG A 256 25.02 -0.84 -3.46
CA ARG A 256 25.09 -2.10 -2.70
C ARG A 256 25.40 -3.32 -3.56
N GLY A 257 25.59 -3.16 -4.87
CA GLY A 257 25.92 -4.25 -5.80
C GLY A 257 24.73 -5.02 -6.37
N TYR A 258 23.49 -4.52 -6.22
CA TYR A 258 22.30 -5.09 -6.87
C TYR A 258 22.18 -4.73 -8.36
#